data_AF-A0A7C5ZZ70-F1
#
_entry.id   AF-A0A7C5ZZ70-F1
#
_cell.length_a   1.000
_cell.length_b   1.000
_cell.length_c   1.000
_cell.angle_alpha   90.00
_cell.angle_beta   90.00
_cell.angle_gamma   90.00
#
_symmetry.space_group_name_H-M   'P 1'
#
loop_
_entity.id
_entity.type
_entity.pdbx_description
1 polymer ?
#
loop_
_entity_poly.entity_id
_entity_poly.type
_entity_poly.pdbx_seq_one_letter_code
_entity_poly.pdbx_strand_id
1 'polypeptide(L)'
;MAEKSFEAFGNLKDSLDYLYFANNNGFDGLGFLNDFPQFARDYQEVLPAYSANSTLVKTVYDQFQRDPRINLDRNDLFLKGLKEYQDLNLIKKNLMIQTVQALNNLTLAYEQGLPRLDKDSVWLLTNATQISKEIVDFEPVIVKDVDGNRIVIQSSDLARDYWMVANLLKERPVLAHQAEKFEWLNRMIQQVAWDIFDYEYGPKYFDKKSYKPNDPEVWQVILSFHDYMDALPAKLEKDGIPIAFPYWDSSLLKQQIADKANRTIALFYLADLPAKSFNVTNYTTKEAEAWNLFNQGKISREELGKLIDKASEESLACGMNGTKLFVRQLPREYDEIVKTYKDPVLKGECIRRGFYGIFGDRRNSGLKNTIEGFTGHFTGTERIDEVLDKYWKKEWEIIKVVDGYEWLIWGPELGDAGTMAYGIPLARKSLGIPLGWIGGEPLPVGAGAIPGYMVPDNVLQIVHQAFADKNIVSFGNLINPYSCIQETERDGTSKVFSGLRGLTVYLWKK
;
A
#
# COMPACT_ATOMS: atom_id res chain seq x y z
N MET A 1 -33.23 41.32 -6.52
CA MET A 1 -32.24 41.35 -5.42
C MET A 1 -32.88 41.82 -4.11
N ALA A 2 -33.50 43.00 -4.05
CA ALA A 2 -34.10 43.51 -2.81
C ALA A 2 -35.17 42.59 -2.19
N GLU A 3 -36.05 41.99 -3.00
CA GLU A 3 -37.03 41.00 -2.52
C GLU A 3 -36.34 39.77 -1.92
N LYS A 4 -35.40 39.17 -2.66
CA LYS A 4 -34.61 38.01 -2.19
C LYS A 4 -33.79 38.30 -0.93
N SER A 5 -33.22 39.50 -0.79
CA SER A 5 -32.51 39.87 0.44
C SER A 5 -33.49 40.04 1.60
N PHE A 6 -34.66 40.62 1.39
CA PHE A 6 -35.68 40.70 2.44
C PHE A 6 -36.16 39.30 2.88
N GLU A 7 -36.38 38.39 1.93
CA GLU A 7 -36.69 36.98 2.22
C GLU A 7 -35.60 36.29 3.06
N ALA A 8 -34.33 36.48 2.71
CA ALA A 8 -33.21 35.79 3.38
C ALA A 8 -32.91 36.34 4.80
N PHE A 9 -32.98 37.65 4.99
CA PHE A 9 -32.63 38.29 6.27
C PHE A 9 -33.83 38.49 7.21
N GLY A 10 -35.06 38.52 6.68
CA GLY A 10 -36.29 38.71 7.44
C GLY A 10 -36.46 40.10 8.07
N ASN A 11 -35.56 41.05 7.81
CA ASN A 11 -35.63 42.41 8.32
C ASN A 11 -34.99 43.43 7.36
N LEU A 12 -35.54 44.64 7.32
CA LEU A 12 -35.13 45.67 6.37
C LEU A 12 -33.67 46.12 6.55
N LYS A 13 -33.19 46.18 7.80
CA LYS A 13 -31.86 46.71 8.10
C LYS A 13 -30.77 45.83 7.48
N ASP A 14 -30.75 44.54 7.81
CA ASP A 14 -29.71 43.64 7.31
C ASP A 14 -29.83 43.44 5.78
N SER A 15 -31.05 43.47 5.24
CA SER A 15 -31.26 43.46 3.79
C SER A 15 -30.67 44.67 3.08
N LEU A 16 -30.78 45.87 3.66
CA LEU A 16 -30.18 47.09 3.11
C LEU A 16 -28.66 47.06 3.22
N ASP A 17 -28.12 46.61 4.36
CA ASP A 17 -26.67 46.46 4.57
C ASP A 17 -26.07 45.52 3.53
N TYR A 18 -26.72 44.39 3.29
CA TYR A 18 -26.36 43.44 2.24
C TYR A 18 -26.38 44.07 0.83
N LEU A 19 -27.48 44.74 0.47
CA LEU A 19 -27.63 45.37 -0.86
C LEU A 19 -26.56 46.44 -1.10
N TYR A 20 -26.27 47.25 -0.07
CA TYR A 20 -25.23 48.27 -0.13
C TYR A 20 -23.86 47.65 -0.33
N PHE A 21 -23.51 46.62 0.44
CA PHE A 21 -22.25 45.91 0.31
C PHE A 21 -22.09 45.26 -1.07
N ALA A 22 -23.11 44.55 -1.56
CA ALA A 22 -23.06 43.89 -2.86
C ALA A 22 -22.91 44.90 -4.01
N ASN A 23 -23.74 45.94 -4.04
CA ASN A 23 -23.74 46.93 -5.13
C ASN A 23 -22.45 47.76 -5.17
N ASN A 24 -21.94 48.21 -4.02
CA ASN A 24 -20.75 49.07 -4.00
C ASN A 24 -19.47 48.35 -4.42
N ASN A 25 -19.43 47.03 -4.26
CA ASN A 25 -18.28 46.22 -4.66
C ASN A 25 -18.48 45.54 -6.02
N GLY A 26 -19.64 45.72 -6.67
CA GLY A 26 -19.95 45.07 -7.94
C GLY A 26 -20.09 43.53 -7.83
N PHE A 27 -20.53 43.04 -6.68
CA PHE A 27 -20.68 41.60 -6.40
C PHE A 27 -22.01 41.06 -6.92
N ASP A 28 -22.02 39.78 -7.33
CA ASP A 28 -23.23 39.08 -7.78
C ASP A 28 -24.08 38.65 -6.57
N GLY A 29 -24.73 39.63 -5.96
CA GLY A 29 -25.54 39.38 -4.77
C GLY A 29 -26.80 38.53 -5.05
N LEU A 30 -27.42 38.71 -6.22
CA LEU A 30 -28.64 37.96 -6.54
C LEU A 30 -28.33 36.48 -6.80
N GLY A 31 -27.28 36.17 -7.56
CA GLY A 31 -26.84 34.80 -7.77
C GLY A 31 -26.47 34.13 -6.44
N PHE A 32 -25.69 34.82 -5.60
CA PHE A 32 -25.32 34.32 -4.27
C PHE A 32 -26.54 33.96 -3.41
N LEU A 33 -27.52 34.84 -3.25
CA LEU A 33 -28.70 34.53 -2.43
C LEU A 33 -29.58 33.42 -3.01
N ASN A 34 -29.58 33.23 -4.33
CA ASN A 34 -30.31 32.15 -4.97
C ASN A 34 -29.63 30.78 -4.71
N ASP A 35 -28.31 30.73 -4.78
CA ASP A 35 -27.54 29.49 -4.60
C ASP A 35 -27.27 29.15 -3.13
N PHE A 36 -27.11 30.18 -2.29
CA PHE A 36 -26.60 30.08 -0.92
C PHE A 36 -27.39 30.92 0.10
N PRO A 37 -28.72 30.84 0.14
CA PRO A 37 -29.53 31.65 1.07
C PRO A 37 -29.16 31.42 2.55
N GLN A 38 -28.69 30.23 2.91
CA GLN A 38 -28.24 29.88 4.27
C GLN A 38 -27.02 30.69 4.75
N PHE A 39 -26.21 31.21 3.83
CA PHE A 39 -25.03 32.02 4.15
C PHE A 39 -25.33 33.52 4.07
N ALA A 40 -26.61 33.93 4.06
CA ALA A 40 -26.98 35.33 4.06
C ALA A 40 -26.34 36.09 5.21
N ARG A 41 -26.20 35.51 6.41
CA ARG A 41 -25.56 36.18 7.56
C ARG A 41 -24.04 36.26 7.45
N ASP A 42 -23.43 35.36 6.69
CA ASP A 42 -21.97 35.28 6.48
C ASP A 42 -21.57 35.90 5.12
N TYR A 43 -22.44 36.73 4.54
CA TYR A 43 -22.25 37.26 3.19
C TYR A 43 -20.94 38.02 3.00
N GLN A 44 -20.43 38.69 4.04
CA GLN A 44 -19.18 39.43 3.96
C GLN A 44 -17.97 38.53 3.68
N GLU A 45 -18.02 37.28 4.12
CA GLU A 45 -16.98 36.28 3.90
C GLU A 45 -17.19 35.53 2.57
N VAL A 46 -18.43 35.12 2.28
CA VAL A 46 -18.72 34.24 1.13
C VAL A 46 -18.95 34.98 -0.18
N LEU A 47 -19.66 36.12 -0.16
CA LEU A 47 -20.04 36.86 -1.37
C LEU A 47 -18.83 37.34 -2.20
N PRO A 48 -17.73 37.87 -1.61
CA PRO A 48 -16.56 38.25 -2.39
C PRO A 48 -15.95 37.05 -3.12
N ALA A 49 -15.88 35.89 -2.47
CA ALA A 49 -15.37 34.67 -3.08
C ALA A 49 -16.30 34.13 -4.17
N TYR A 50 -17.61 34.13 -3.91
CA TYR A 50 -18.63 33.73 -4.87
C TYR A 50 -18.59 34.60 -6.14
N SER A 51 -18.50 35.92 -5.96
CA SER A 51 -18.43 36.86 -7.08
C SER A 51 -17.13 36.72 -7.88
N ALA A 52 -16.04 36.31 -7.23
CA ALA A 52 -14.77 36.06 -7.90
C ALA A 52 -14.76 34.72 -8.66
N ASN A 53 -15.38 33.66 -8.12
CA ASN A 53 -15.43 32.34 -8.73
C ASN A 53 -16.56 31.48 -8.17
N SER A 54 -17.79 31.70 -8.64
CA SER A 54 -18.98 31.01 -8.17
C SER A 54 -18.91 29.50 -8.40
N THR A 55 -18.24 29.05 -9.47
CA THR A 55 -18.08 27.62 -9.78
C THR A 55 -17.22 26.92 -8.73
N LEU A 56 -16.09 27.51 -8.34
CA LEU A 56 -15.25 26.97 -7.26
C LEU A 56 -16.01 26.94 -5.94
N VAL A 57 -16.68 28.04 -5.56
CA VAL A 57 -17.46 28.12 -4.31
C VAL A 57 -18.54 27.04 -4.26
N LYS A 58 -19.29 26.84 -5.36
CA LYS A 58 -20.26 25.74 -5.49
C LYS A 58 -19.62 24.37 -5.36
N THR A 59 -18.47 24.15 -6.00
CA THR A 59 -17.75 22.87 -5.92
C THR A 59 -17.29 22.57 -4.50
N VAL A 60 -16.73 23.56 -3.79
CA VAL A 60 -16.31 23.43 -2.38
C VAL A 60 -17.50 23.09 -1.50
N TYR A 61 -18.60 23.84 -1.63
CA TYR A 61 -19.84 23.60 -0.88
C TYR A 61 -20.42 22.21 -1.14
N ASP A 62 -20.62 21.85 -2.41
CA ASP A 62 -21.22 20.58 -2.82
C ASP A 62 -20.44 19.38 -2.29
N GLN A 63 -19.10 19.45 -2.22
CA GLN A 63 -18.30 18.37 -1.65
C GLN A 63 -18.59 18.14 -0.17
N PHE A 64 -18.62 19.20 0.66
CA PHE A 64 -18.99 19.05 2.07
C PHE A 64 -20.45 18.59 2.24
N GLN A 65 -21.36 19.06 1.38
CA GLN A 65 -22.78 18.68 1.46
C GLN A 65 -23.04 17.23 1.03
N ARG A 66 -22.28 16.69 0.09
CA ARG A 66 -22.51 15.34 -0.46
C ARG A 66 -21.69 14.26 0.23
N ASP A 67 -20.71 14.63 1.04
CA ASP A 67 -19.86 13.66 1.72
C ASP A 67 -20.61 12.97 2.88
N PRO A 68 -20.94 11.67 2.75
CA PRO A 68 -21.69 10.96 3.78
C PRO A 68 -20.90 10.74 5.07
N ARG A 69 -19.58 10.98 5.06
CA ARG A 69 -18.68 10.77 6.19
C ARG A 69 -18.70 11.95 7.17
N ILE A 70 -19.20 13.10 6.73
CA ILE A 70 -19.26 14.31 7.55
C ILE A 70 -20.47 14.25 8.46
N ASN A 71 -20.19 14.13 9.76
CA ASN A 71 -21.12 14.22 10.88
C ASN A 71 -21.08 15.58 11.60
N LEU A 72 -20.17 16.48 11.19
CA LEU A 72 -20.07 17.86 11.67
C LEU A 72 -21.06 18.77 10.94
N ASP A 73 -21.19 20.02 11.39
CA ASP A 73 -21.94 21.04 10.68
C ASP A 73 -21.27 21.34 9.33
N ARG A 74 -21.96 20.96 8.24
CA ARG A 74 -21.45 21.05 6.87
C ARG A 74 -21.35 22.50 6.38
N ASN A 75 -22.17 23.40 6.92
CA ASN A 75 -22.13 24.82 6.59
C ASN A 75 -20.93 25.48 7.28
N ASP A 76 -20.68 25.17 8.55
CA ASP A 76 -19.49 25.62 9.28
C ASP A 76 -18.20 25.09 8.63
N LEU A 77 -18.16 23.80 8.27
CA LEU A 77 -17.04 23.21 7.53
C LEU A 77 -16.79 23.91 6.18
N PHE A 78 -17.86 24.25 5.46
CA PHE A 78 -17.74 25.02 4.23
C PHE A 78 -17.10 26.39 4.47
N LEU A 79 -17.53 27.14 5.49
CA LEU A 79 -16.95 28.45 5.80
C LEU A 79 -15.47 28.33 6.14
N LYS A 80 -15.12 27.39 7.03
CA LYS A 80 -13.73 27.08 7.38
C LYS A 80 -12.91 26.67 6.17
N GLY A 81 -13.46 25.82 5.31
CA GLY A 81 -12.82 25.40 4.07
C GLY A 81 -12.59 26.57 3.14
N LEU A 82 -13.61 27.39 2.88
CA LEU A 82 -13.54 28.56 2.02
C LEU A 82 -12.45 29.54 2.47
N LYS A 83 -12.32 29.73 3.79
CA LYS A 83 -11.26 30.55 4.37
C LYS A 83 -9.86 30.02 4.02
N GLU A 84 -9.64 28.71 3.98
CA GLU A 84 -8.35 28.15 3.51
C GLU A 84 -8.04 28.58 2.07
N TYR A 85 -9.04 28.53 1.16
CA TYR A 85 -8.84 28.98 -0.23
C TYR A 85 -8.55 30.48 -0.31
N GLN A 86 -9.16 31.29 0.56
CA GLN A 86 -8.89 32.73 0.64
C GLN A 86 -7.47 32.99 1.15
N ASP A 87 -7.07 32.35 2.26
CA ASP A 87 -5.75 32.50 2.88
C ASP A 87 -4.61 32.04 1.95
N LEU A 88 -4.89 31.06 1.09
CA LEU A 88 -3.98 30.57 0.05
C LEU A 88 -4.05 31.39 -1.25
N ASN A 89 -4.91 32.40 -1.37
CA ASN A 89 -5.15 33.18 -2.60
C ASN A 89 -5.56 32.30 -3.81
N LEU A 90 -6.34 31.25 -3.58
CA LEU A 90 -6.76 30.27 -4.58
C LEU A 90 -8.12 30.56 -5.22
N ILE A 91 -8.92 31.46 -4.64
CA ILE A 91 -10.29 31.75 -5.10
C ILE A 91 -10.36 32.05 -6.61
N LYS A 92 -9.41 32.83 -7.13
CA LYS A 92 -9.38 33.24 -8.54
C LYS A 92 -8.64 32.26 -9.45
N LYS A 93 -8.19 31.11 -8.93
CA LYS A 93 -7.42 30.12 -9.69
C LYS A 93 -8.35 29.08 -10.29
N ASN A 94 -7.96 28.56 -11.45
CA ASN A 94 -8.61 27.37 -12.02
C ASN A 94 -8.00 26.14 -11.37
N LEU A 95 -8.70 25.52 -10.43
CA LEU A 95 -8.21 24.38 -9.67
C LEU A 95 -8.75 23.08 -10.25
N MET A 96 -7.88 22.09 -10.43
CA MET A 96 -8.30 20.69 -10.59
C MET A 96 -9.18 20.23 -9.42
N ILE A 97 -10.16 19.37 -9.71
CA ILE A 97 -11.10 18.85 -8.70
C ILE A 97 -10.36 18.13 -7.56
N GLN A 98 -9.22 17.50 -7.84
CA GLN A 98 -8.39 16.83 -6.85
C GLN A 98 -7.79 17.79 -5.82
N THR A 99 -7.44 19.01 -6.22
CA THR A 99 -6.99 20.05 -5.29
C THR A 99 -8.12 20.50 -4.39
N VAL A 100 -9.33 20.64 -4.94
CA VAL A 100 -10.51 20.97 -4.14
C VAL A 100 -10.81 19.87 -3.12
N GLN A 101 -10.78 18.60 -3.56
CA GLN A 101 -10.93 17.44 -2.68
C GLN A 101 -9.86 17.40 -1.60
N ALA A 102 -8.61 17.70 -1.96
CA ALA A 102 -7.49 17.70 -1.02
C ALA A 102 -7.63 18.76 0.05
N LEU A 103 -7.91 20.01 -0.33
CA LEU A 103 -8.09 21.10 0.62
C LEU A 103 -9.31 20.88 1.52
N ASN A 104 -10.42 20.38 0.97
CA ASN A 104 -11.60 20.06 1.77
C ASN A 104 -11.36 18.93 2.78
N ASN A 105 -10.64 17.87 2.38
CA ASN A 105 -10.26 16.81 3.32
C ASN A 105 -9.22 17.28 4.35
N LEU A 106 -8.34 18.23 4.02
CA LEU A 106 -7.46 18.87 5.00
C LEU A 106 -8.27 19.69 6.02
N THR A 107 -9.26 20.46 5.58
CA THR A 107 -10.18 21.16 6.51
C THR A 107 -10.84 20.17 7.44
N LEU A 108 -11.40 19.08 6.91
CA LEU A 108 -12.03 18.03 7.72
C LEU A 108 -11.04 17.39 8.72
N ALA A 109 -9.81 17.11 8.28
CA ALA A 109 -8.75 16.56 9.13
C ALA A 109 -8.43 17.49 10.33
N TYR A 110 -8.37 18.80 10.10
CA TYR A 110 -8.14 19.78 11.15
C TYR A 110 -9.29 19.81 12.17
N GLU A 111 -10.53 19.74 11.70
CA GLU A 111 -11.71 19.69 12.58
C GLU A 111 -11.84 18.35 13.32
N GLN A 112 -11.21 17.29 12.81
CA GLN A 112 -11.06 16.00 13.50
C GLN A 112 -9.87 15.98 14.48
N GLY A 113 -9.18 17.11 14.65
CA GLY A 113 -8.13 17.29 15.66
C GLY A 113 -6.71 17.03 15.17
N LEU A 114 -6.49 16.84 13.86
CA LEU A 114 -5.14 16.83 13.30
C LEU A 114 -4.55 18.24 13.25
N PRO A 115 -3.23 18.39 13.48
CA PRO A 115 -2.62 19.71 13.55
C PRO A 115 -2.65 20.40 12.18
N ARG A 116 -2.95 21.70 12.19
CA ARG A 116 -2.92 22.55 11.00
C ARG A 116 -1.50 22.59 10.42
N LEU A 117 -1.40 22.36 9.11
CA LEU A 117 -0.15 22.52 8.37
C LEU A 117 0.08 24.00 8.05
N ASP A 118 1.33 24.41 7.97
CA ASP A 118 1.69 25.76 7.52
C ASP A 118 1.36 25.94 6.03
N LYS A 119 1.28 27.21 5.62
CA LYS A 119 0.88 27.62 4.28
C LYS A 119 1.75 26.99 3.19
N ASP A 120 3.07 26.91 3.42
CA ASP A 120 4.01 26.36 2.44
C ASP A 120 3.77 24.86 2.23
N SER A 121 3.51 24.14 3.33
CA SER A 121 3.16 22.72 3.30
C SER A 121 1.86 22.45 2.53
N VAL A 122 0.82 23.26 2.74
CA VAL A 122 -0.44 23.12 1.99
C VAL A 122 -0.24 23.49 0.51
N TRP A 123 0.64 24.43 0.20
CA TRP A 123 1.03 24.76 -1.17
C TRP A 123 1.74 23.60 -1.89
N LEU A 124 2.58 22.82 -1.19
CA LEU A 124 3.21 21.64 -1.79
C LEU A 124 2.16 20.63 -2.28
N LEU A 125 1.16 20.32 -1.45
CA LEU A 125 0.05 19.45 -1.85
C LEU A 125 -0.77 20.07 -3.00
N THR A 126 -1.07 21.37 -2.90
CA THR A 126 -1.81 22.10 -3.94
C THR A 126 -1.09 21.99 -5.29
N ASN A 127 0.22 22.24 -5.33
CA ASN A 127 1.00 22.14 -6.55
C ASN A 127 1.07 20.70 -7.08
N ALA A 128 1.29 19.71 -6.21
CA ALA A 128 1.34 18.31 -6.62
C ALA A 128 0.00 17.85 -7.24
N THR A 129 -1.12 18.23 -6.62
CA THR A 129 -2.47 17.88 -7.12
C THR A 129 -2.85 18.59 -8.43
N GLN A 130 -2.24 19.73 -8.75
CA GLN A 130 -2.36 20.39 -10.06
C GLN A 130 -1.50 19.72 -11.15
N ILE A 131 -0.48 18.93 -10.77
CA ILE A 131 0.36 18.21 -11.72
C ILE A 131 -0.28 16.86 -12.10
N SER A 132 -0.71 16.09 -11.10
CA SER A 132 -1.35 14.80 -11.34
C SER A 132 -2.28 14.41 -10.20
N LYS A 133 -3.41 13.78 -10.55
CA LYS A 133 -4.38 13.26 -9.58
C LYS A 133 -3.83 12.14 -8.70
N GLU A 134 -2.75 11.47 -9.12
CA GLU A 134 -2.24 10.25 -8.49
C GLU A 134 -1.75 10.47 -7.06
N ILE A 135 -1.27 11.68 -6.72
CA ILE A 135 -0.79 11.99 -5.37
C ILE A 135 -1.92 11.91 -4.32
N VAL A 136 -3.18 12.06 -4.75
CA VAL A 136 -4.38 12.01 -3.90
C VAL A 136 -5.49 11.14 -4.52
N ASP A 137 -5.12 10.10 -5.26
CA ASP A 137 -6.09 9.18 -5.84
C ASP A 137 -6.59 8.18 -4.80
N PHE A 138 -7.62 8.55 -4.05
CA PHE A 138 -8.26 7.68 -3.07
C PHE A 138 -9.55 7.03 -3.58
N GLU A 139 -9.70 6.90 -4.90
CA GLU A 139 -10.82 6.16 -5.48
C GLU A 139 -10.83 4.71 -4.96
N PRO A 140 -11.98 4.18 -4.51
CA PRO A 140 -12.09 2.80 -4.09
C PRO A 140 -11.67 1.82 -5.19
N VAL A 141 -10.82 0.87 -4.85
CA VAL A 141 -10.48 -0.25 -5.73
C VAL A 141 -11.58 -1.30 -5.61
N ILE A 142 -12.16 -1.65 -6.76
CA ILE A 142 -13.22 -2.64 -6.83
C ILE A 142 -12.66 -3.91 -7.44
N VAL A 143 -12.63 -4.98 -6.66
CA VAL A 143 -12.27 -6.32 -7.12
C VAL A 143 -13.54 -7.16 -7.17
N LYS A 144 -13.67 -8.01 -8.18
CA LYS A 144 -14.69 -9.05 -8.20
C LYS A 144 -14.03 -10.38 -7.87
N ASP A 145 -14.60 -11.10 -6.92
CA ASP A 145 -14.21 -12.48 -6.67
C ASP A 145 -14.79 -13.40 -7.77
N VAL A 146 -14.43 -14.69 -7.74
CA VAL A 146 -14.88 -15.70 -8.70
C VAL A 146 -16.41 -15.86 -8.78
N ASP A 147 -17.12 -15.57 -7.70
CA ASP A 147 -18.59 -15.64 -7.64
C ASP A 147 -19.24 -14.34 -8.16
N GLY A 148 -18.43 -13.36 -8.55
CA GLY A 148 -18.89 -12.02 -8.94
C GLY A 148 -19.20 -11.09 -7.76
N ASN A 149 -18.87 -11.49 -6.51
CA ASN A 149 -19.04 -10.62 -5.35
C ASN A 149 -18.14 -9.41 -5.48
N ARG A 150 -18.71 -8.24 -5.21
CA ARG A 150 -17.99 -6.97 -5.24
C ARG A 150 -17.26 -6.73 -3.93
N ILE A 151 -15.94 -6.72 -3.97
CA ILE A 151 -15.06 -6.41 -2.85
C ILE A 151 -14.52 -4.99 -3.06
N VAL A 152 -14.73 -4.13 -2.08
CA VAL A 152 -14.37 -2.70 -2.15
C VAL A 152 -13.23 -2.44 -1.18
N ILE A 153 -12.05 -2.13 -1.71
CA ILE A 153 -10.89 -1.73 -0.94
C ILE A 153 -10.79 -0.21 -1.02
N GLN A 154 -10.90 0.45 0.12
CA GLN A 154 -10.87 1.92 0.21
C GLN A 154 -10.13 2.35 1.47
N SER A 155 -9.80 3.64 1.56
CA SER A 155 -9.31 4.23 2.80
C SER A 155 -10.41 4.21 3.88
N SER A 156 -10.02 3.88 5.12
CA SER A 156 -10.92 3.94 6.27
C SER A 156 -11.15 5.37 6.76
N ASP A 157 -10.22 6.28 6.46
CA ASP A 157 -10.26 7.69 6.86
C ASP A 157 -9.53 8.55 5.81
N LEU A 158 -10.28 9.07 4.82
CA LEU A 158 -9.64 9.89 3.78
C LEU A 158 -9.07 11.17 4.35
N ALA A 159 -9.73 11.82 5.31
CA ALA A 159 -9.26 13.11 5.82
C ALA A 159 -7.86 12.97 6.44
N ARG A 160 -7.68 11.93 7.27
CA ARG A 160 -6.36 11.52 7.76
C ARG A 160 -5.38 11.27 6.63
N ASP A 161 -5.74 10.47 5.63
CA ASP A 161 -4.78 10.05 4.60
C ASP A 161 -4.36 11.22 3.69
N TYR A 162 -5.28 12.15 3.37
CA TYR A 162 -4.94 13.41 2.70
C TYR A 162 -3.95 14.25 3.54
N TRP A 163 -4.20 14.35 4.85
CA TRP A 163 -3.30 15.04 5.77
C TRP A 163 -1.93 14.37 5.83
N MET A 164 -1.86 13.04 5.85
CA MET A 164 -0.61 12.29 5.85
C MET A 164 0.16 12.47 4.53
N VAL A 165 -0.50 12.49 3.37
CA VAL A 165 0.18 12.83 2.10
C VAL A 165 0.76 14.25 2.17
N ALA A 166 -0.02 15.22 2.65
CA ALA A 166 0.43 16.60 2.80
C ALA A 166 1.64 16.72 3.74
N ASN A 167 1.61 15.99 4.87
CA ASN A 167 2.71 16.00 5.82
C ASN A 167 3.96 15.27 5.28
N LEU A 168 3.81 14.22 4.46
CA LEU A 168 4.94 13.62 3.76
C LEU A 168 5.61 14.63 2.82
N LEU A 169 4.83 15.40 2.06
CA LEU A 169 5.36 16.44 1.18
C LEU A 169 6.05 17.56 1.98
N LYS A 170 5.52 17.93 3.16
CA LYS A 170 6.20 18.84 4.08
C LYS A 170 7.58 18.32 4.50
N GLU A 171 7.65 17.06 4.91
CA GLU A 171 8.91 16.43 5.35
C GLU A 171 9.89 16.19 4.19
N ARG A 172 9.39 16.04 2.96
CA ARG A 172 10.19 15.83 1.74
C ARG A 172 9.68 16.71 0.57
N PRO A 173 9.94 18.04 0.60
CA PRO A 173 9.35 18.97 -0.38
C PRO A 173 9.70 18.67 -1.84
N VAL A 174 10.88 18.08 -2.07
CA VAL A 174 11.34 17.69 -3.41
C VAL A 174 10.40 16.72 -4.12
N LEU A 175 9.61 15.95 -3.35
CA LEU A 175 8.65 14.99 -3.90
C LEU A 175 7.50 15.67 -4.62
N ALA A 176 7.12 16.90 -4.25
CA ALA A 176 5.98 17.62 -4.83
C ALA A 176 6.10 17.88 -6.35
N HIS A 177 7.30 17.68 -6.90
CA HIS A 177 7.61 17.87 -8.33
C HIS A 177 7.93 16.56 -9.06
N GLN A 178 7.81 15.40 -8.40
CA GLN A 178 8.17 14.09 -8.95
C GLN A 178 6.91 13.29 -9.30
N ALA A 179 6.19 13.73 -10.33
CA ALA A 179 4.89 13.19 -10.72
C ALA A 179 4.90 11.66 -10.92
N GLU A 180 5.98 11.12 -11.47
CA GLU A 180 6.14 9.66 -11.70
C GLU A 180 6.12 8.85 -10.40
N LYS A 181 6.44 9.45 -9.24
CA LYS A 181 6.38 8.78 -7.94
C LYS A 181 5.03 8.89 -7.25
N PHE A 182 4.11 9.72 -7.74
CA PHE A 182 2.89 10.05 -7.03
C PHE A 182 1.99 8.85 -6.76
N GLU A 183 1.86 7.92 -7.72
CA GLU A 183 1.09 6.69 -7.55
C GLU A 183 1.66 5.87 -6.38
N TRP A 184 2.98 5.68 -6.31
CA TRP A 184 3.63 5.00 -5.18
C TRP A 184 3.46 5.74 -3.85
N LEU A 185 3.77 7.03 -3.79
CA LEU A 185 3.70 7.81 -2.55
C LEU A 185 2.30 7.76 -1.94
N ASN A 186 1.28 7.89 -2.79
CA ASN A 186 -0.10 7.80 -2.35
C ASN A 186 -0.45 6.40 -1.80
N ARG A 187 -0.13 5.33 -2.55
CA ARG A 187 -0.43 3.95 -2.12
C ARG A 187 0.35 3.54 -0.88
N MET A 188 1.60 4.00 -0.74
CA MET A 188 2.43 3.82 0.43
C MET A 188 1.75 4.42 1.66
N ILE A 189 1.33 5.70 1.60
CA ILE A 189 0.64 6.35 2.73
C ILE A 189 -0.66 5.62 3.07
N GLN A 190 -1.49 5.28 2.08
CA GLN A 190 -2.74 4.56 2.35
C GLN A 190 -2.49 3.23 3.06
N GLN A 191 -1.50 2.45 2.62
CA GLN A 191 -1.24 1.13 3.18
C GLN A 191 -0.64 1.24 4.58
N VAL A 192 0.40 2.06 4.77
CA VAL A 192 1.03 2.23 6.08
C VAL A 192 0.05 2.83 7.09
N ALA A 193 -0.84 3.73 6.67
CA ALA A 193 -1.93 4.22 7.51
C ALA A 193 -2.90 3.10 7.90
N TRP A 194 -3.28 2.24 6.95
CA TRP A 194 -4.11 1.07 7.24
C TRP A 194 -3.42 0.12 8.22
N ASP A 195 -2.15 -0.22 8.01
CA ASP A 195 -1.38 -1.14 8.88
C ASP A 195 -1.30 -0.64 10.32
N ILE A 196 -1.06 0.67 10.51
CA ILE A 196 -0.86 1.28 11.83
C ILE A 196 -2.18 1.54 12.55
N PHE A 197 -3.17 2.11 11.86
CA PHE A 197 -4.37 2.67 12.49
C PHE A 197 -5.60 1.78 12.35
N ASP A 198 -5.75 1.12 11.20
CA ASP A 198 -7.03 0.50 10.83
C ASP A 198 -7.01 -1.00 11.08
N TYR A 199 -5.91 -1.68 10.74
CA TYR A 199 -5.79 -3.12 10.87
C TYR A 199 -5.98 -3.57 12.32
N GLU A 200 -6.92 -4.51 12.52
CA GLU A 200 -7.28 -5.01 13.84
C GLU A 200 -6.06 -5.57 14.58
N TYR A 201 -5.20 -6.32 13.88
CA TYR A 201 -3.97 -6.92 14.43
C TYR A 201 -2.71 -6.09 14.09
N GLY A 202 -2.87 -4.78 13.87
CA GLY A 202 -1.76 -3.85 13.68
C GLY A 202 -1.01 -3.53 14.98
N PRO A 203 -0.10 -2.54 14.97
CA PRO A 203 0.67 -2.10 16.14
C PRO A 203 -0.17 -1.87 17.40
N LYS A 204 -1.36 -1.26 17.24
CA LYS A 204 -2.27 -0.94 18.35
C LYS A 204 -2.69 -2.16 19.18
N TYR A 205 -2.81 -3.33 18.54
CA TYR A 205 -3.23 -4.57 19.19
C TYR A 205 -2.13 -5.10 20.13
N PHE A 206 -0.90 -5.13 19.65
CA PHE A 206 0.23 -5.66 20.41
C PHE A 206 0.68 -4.72 21.52
N ASP A 207 0.70 -3.41 21.24
CA ASP A 207 1.14 -2.41 22.21
C ASP A 207 0.02 -1.98 23.17
N LYS A 208 -1.23 -2.45 22.94
CA LYS A 208 -2.43 -2.09 23.71
C LYS A 208 -2.59 -0.56 23.85
N LYS A 209 -2.24 0.17 22.78
CA LYS A 209 -2.17 1.63 22.72
C LYS A 209 -2.63 2.10 21.34
N SER A 210 -3.43 3.15 21.29
CA SER A 210 -3.78 3.82 20.02
C SER A 210 -2.69 4.80 19.60
N TYR A 211 -2.36 4.81 18.30
CA TYR A 211 -1.47 5.79 17.68
C TYR A 211 -2.27 6.90 17.03
N LYS A 212 -1.70 8.09 17.00
CA LYS A 212 -2.23 9.24 16.25
C LYS A 212 -1.42 9.48 14.98
N PRO A 213 -2.05 10.01 13.91
CA PRO A 213 -1.36 10.34 12.66
C PRO A 213 -0.19 11.31 12.80
N ASN A 214 -0.16 12.13 13.85
CA ASN A 214 0.91 13.07 14.15
C ASN A 214 1.91 12.59 15.22
N ASP A 215 1.83 11.32 15.65
CA ASP A 215 2.79 10.78 16.61
C ASP A 215 4.19 10.66 15.97
N PRO A 216 5.28 11.13 16.63
CA PRO A 216 6.63 11.07 16.07
C PRO A 216 7.08 9.66 15.70
N GLU A 217 6.63 8.64 16.44
CA GLU A 217 6.97 7.25 16.18
C GLU A 217 6.36 6.69 14.88
N VAL A 218 5.18 7.19 14.49
CA VAL A 218 4.56 6.85 13.20
C VAL A 218 5.39 7.44 12.06
N TRP A 219 5.78 8.71 12.18
CA TRP A 219 6.58 9.39 11.16
C TRP A 219 7.99 8.84 11.06
N GLN A 220 8.57 8.34 12.16
CA GLN A 220 9.84 7.61 12.10
C GLN A 220 9.74 6.40 11.15
N VAL A 221 8.66 5.62 11.23
CA VAL A 221 8.42 4.47 10.34
C VAL A 221 8.21 4.93 8.90
N ILE A 222 7.28 5.86 8.68
CA ILE A 222 6.91 6.33 7.34
C ILE A 222 8.13 6.90 6.61
N LEU A 223 8.88 7.80 7.26
CA LEU A 223 10.04 8.46 6.63
C LEU A 223 11.19 7.48 6.41
N SER A 224 11.48 6.59 7.38
CA SER A 224 12.56 5.61 7.20
C SER A 224 12.25 4.62 6.08
N PHE A 225 10.98 4.20 5.97
CA PHE A 225 10.53 3.31 4.91
C PHE A 225 10.55 4.01 3.56
N HIS A 226 10.00 5.22 3.49
CA HIS A 226 10.06 6.07 2.30
C HIS A 226 11.50 6.26 1.82
N ASP A 227 12.42 6.71 2.69
CA ASP A 227 13.78 7.04 2.30
C ASP A 227 14.55 5.82 1.80
N TYR A 228 14.29 4.65 2.38
CA TYR A 228 14.84 3.39 1.87
C TYR A 228 14.32 3.08 0.46
N MET A 229 13.00 3.12 0.27
CA MET A 229 12.35 2.82 -1.02
C MET A 229 12.69 3.87 -2.09
N ASP A 230 12.89 5.13 -1.72
CA ASP A 230 13.26 6.20 -2.66
C ASP A 230 14.68 6.01 -3.22
N ALA A 231 15.61 5.53 -2.38
CA ALA A 231 16.99 5.27 -2.76
C ALA A 231 17.21 3.93 -3.48
N LEU A 232 16.30 2.97 -3.27
CA LEU A 232 16.46 1.59 -3.71
C LEU A 232 16.63 1.43 -5.23
N PRO A 233 15.90 2.11 -6.13
CA PRO A 233 16.06 1.95 -7.58
C PRO A 233 17.47 2.27 -8.06
N ALA A 234 18.04 3.38 -7.57
CA ALA A 234 19.41 3.77 -7.88
C ALA A 234 20.44 2.79 -7.30
N LYS A 235 20.14 2.20 -6.13
CA LYS A 235 20.99 1.16 -5.52
C LYS A 235 21.00 -0.12 -6.36
N LEU A 236 19.82 -0.59 -6.78
CA LEU A 236 19.65 -1.77 -7.65
C LEU A 236 20.41 -1.59 -8.97
N GLU A 237 20.25 -0.45 -9.62
CA GLU A 237 20.95 -0.12 -10.87
C GLU A 237 22.47 -0.14 -10.68
N LYS A 238 22.97 0.54 -9.64
CA LYS A 238 24.41 0.59 -9.32
C LYS A 238 24.99 -0.80 -9.07
N ASP A 239 24.24 -1.67 -8.39
CA ASP A 239 24.69 -3.01 -8.05
C ASP A 239 24.47 -4.04 -9.18
N GLY A 240 23.81 -3.66 -10.27
CA GLY A 240 23.49 -4.53 -11.40
C GLY A 240 22.39 -5.55 -11.07
N ILE A 241 21.50 -5.22 -10.14
CA ILE A 241 20.39 -6.07 -9.73
C ILE A 241 19.16 -5.73 -10.57
N PRO A 242 18.50 -6.72 -11.20
CA PRO A 242 17.29 -6.49 -11.98
C PRO A 242 16.17 -5.91 -11.12
N ILE A 243 15.43 -4.95 -11.68
CA ILE A 243 14.29 -4.37 -10.98
C ILE A 243 13.00 -5.01 -11.48
N ALA A 244 12.43 -5.90 -10.67
CA ALA A 244 11.25 -6.68 -11.06
C ALA A 244 9.95 -5.86 -11.07
N PHE A 245 9.89 -4.75 -10.33
CA PHE A 245 8.68 -3.94 -10.17
C PHE A 245 9.03 -2.44 -10.10
N PRO A 246 8.73 -1.64 -11.14
CA PRO A 246 9.16 -0.26 -11.26
C PRO A 246 8.25 0.73 -10.52
N TYR A 247 8.05 0.54 -9.21
CA TYR A 247 7.08 1.31 -8.43
C TYR A 247 7.34 2.83 -8.39
N TRP A 248 8.59 3.29 -8.58
CA TRP A 248 8.95 4.71 -8.53
C TRP A 248 8.66 5.46 -9.84
N ASP A 249 8.25 4.75 -10.90
CA ASP A 249 7.96 5.30 -12.21
C ASP A 249 6.56 4.86 -12.65
N SER A 250 5.56 5.71 -12.41
CA SER A 250 4.16 5.36 -12.68
C SER A 250 3.88 5.18 -14.17
N SER A 251 4.61 5.88 -15.05
CA SER A 251 4.53 5.66 -16.50
C SER A 251 5.03 4.28 -16.90
N LEU A 252 6.18 3.85 -16.42
CA LEU A 252 6.71 2.50 -16.67
C LEU A 252 5.83 1.42 -16.01
N LEU A 253 5.34 1.68 -14.81
CA LEU A 253 4.45 0.76 -14.11
C LEU A 253 3.13 0.54 -14.87
N LYS A 254 2.53 1.60 -15.45
CA LYS A 254 1.34 1.49 -16.32
C LYS A 254 1.60 0.73 -17.61
N GLN A 255 2.82 0.76 -18.13
CA GLN A 255 3.20 -0.06 -19.28
C GLN A 255 3.31 -1.54 -18.92
N GLN A 256 3.82 -1.84 -17.72
CA GLN A 256 3.95 -3.23 -17.26
C GLN A 256 2.63 -3.83 -16.77
N ILE A 257 1.78 -3.03 -16.12
CA ILE A 257 0.49 -3.47 -15.59
C ILE A 257 -0.52 -2.39 -15.94
N ALA A 258 -1.33 -2.60 -16.97
CA ALA A 258 -2.24 -1.59 -17.51
C ALA A 258 -3.49 -1.41 -16.65
N ASP A 259 -3.94 -2.46 -15.96
CA ASP A 259 -5.09 -2.40 -15.07
C ASP A 259 -4.77 -1.64 -13.77
N LYS A 260 -5.58 -0.62 -13.46
CA LYS A 260 -5.39 0.25 -12.28
C LYS A 260 -5.59 -0.51 -10.97
N ALA A 261 -6.53 -1.45 -10.92
CA ALA A 261 -6.80 -2.21 -9.71
C ALA A 261 -5.61 -3.12 -9.38
N ASN A 262 -5.11 -3.87 -10.37
CA ASN A 262 -3.93 -4.72 -10.24
C ASN A 262 -2.69 -3.93 -9.80
N ARG A 263 -2.40 -2.79 -10.43
CA ARG A 263 -1.31 -1.90 -9.98
C ARG A 263 -1.48 -1.46 -8.53
N THR A 264 -2.68 -0.99 -8.18
CA THR A 264 -2.94 -0.51 -6.82
C THR A 264 -2.75 -1.61 -5.79
N ILE A 265 -3.22 -2.82 -6.08
CA ILE A 265 -3.06 -3.98 -5.19
C ILE A 265 -1.58 -4.34 -5.02
N ALA A 266 -0.80 -4.34 -6.11
CA ALA A 266 0.64 -4.60 -6.03
C ALA A 266 1.38 -3.55 -5.19
N LEU A 267 1.02 -2.27 -5.33
CA LEU A 267 1.59 -1.20 -4.53
C LEU A 267 1.18 -1.31 -3.05
N PHE A 268 -0.03 -1.78 -2.74
CA PHE A 268 -0.41 -2.12 -1.37
C PHE A 268 0.41 -3.29 -0.82
N TYR A 269 0.60 -4.37 -1.58
CA TYR A 269 1.48 -5.47 -1.15
C TYR A 269 2.93 -5.03 -0.96
N LEU A 270 3.42 -4.10 -1.77
CA LEU A 270 4.76 -3.53 -1.60
C LEU A 270 4.86 -2.66 -0.34
N ALA A 271 3.81 -1.91 -0.02
CA ALA A 271 3.80 -0.98 1.11
C ALA A 271 3.39 -1.60 2.45
N ASP A 272 2.87 -2.83 2.46
CA ASP A 272 2.41 -3.54 3.66
C ASP A 272 3.54 -3.68 4.69
N LEU A 273 3.32 -3.22 5.92
CA LEU A 273 4.31 -3.32 7.00
C LEU A 273 3.77 -4.18 8.15
N PRO A 274 4.50 -5.23 8.56
CA PRO A 274 4.02 -6.08 9.61
C PRO A 274 4.15 -5.41 10.99
N ALA A 275 3.20 -5.68 11.89
CA ALA A 275 3.28 -5.32 13.29
C ALA A 275 4.18 -6.26 14.11
N LYS A 276 4.66 -7.35 13.50
CA LYS A 276 5.61 -8.29 14.09
C LYS A 276 6.80 -8.45 13.17
N SER A 277 7.99 -8.35 13.73
CA SER A 277 9.22 -8.61 13.00
C SER A 277 10.19 -9.35 13.89
N PHE A 278 10.97 -10.22 13.27
CA PHE A 278 12.00 -10.97 13.96
C PHE A 278 13.35 -10.27 13.83
N ASN A 279 14.08 -10.16 14.93
CA ASN A 279 15.44 -9.62 14.92
C ASN A 279 16.38 -10.73 14.50
N VAL A 280 16.61 -10.81 13.20
CA VAL A 280 17.35 -11.91 12.58
C VAL A 280 18.78 -11.97 13.15
N THR A 281 19.43 -10.84 13.43
CA THR A 281 20.80 -10.82 14.00
C THR A 281 20.86 -11.34 15.43
N ASN A 282 19.88 -10.96 16.27
CA ASN A 282 19.81 -11.45 17.64
C ASN A 282 19.58 -12.95 17.66
N TYR A 283 18.69 -13.43 16.79
CA TYR A 283 18.36 -14.83 16.68
C TYR A 283 19.55 -15.68 16.26
N THR A 284 20.20 -15.35 15.14
CA THR A 284 21.35 -16.08 14.62
C THR A 284 22.45 -16.25 15.65
N THR A 285 22.70 -15.18 16.41
CA THR A 285 23.76 -15.16 17.41
C THR A 285 23.44 -16.14 18.54
N LYS A 286 22.22 -16.09 19.08
CA LYS A 286 21.79 -16.95 20.19
C LYS A 286 21.62 -18.41 19.76
N GLU A 287 21.11 -18.64 18.56
CA GLU A 287 21.02 -19.99 17.99
C GLU A 287 22.42 -20.59 17.82
N ALA A 288 23.37 -19.87 17.23
CA ALA A 288 24.75 -20.33 17.08
C ALA A 288 25.41 -20.63 18.44
N GLU A 289 25.17 -19.81 19.45
CA GLU A 289 25.62 -20.07 20.83
C GLU A 289 25.03 -21.36 21.39
N ALA A 290 23.73 -21.60 21.21
CA ALA A 290 23.05 -22.81 21.67
C ALA A 290 23.60 -24.07 20.97
N TRP A 291 23.78 -24.03 19.65
CA TRP A 291 24.39 -25.13 18.89
C TRP A 291 25.84 -25.40 19.31
N ASN A 292 26.62 -24.35 19.59
CA ASN A 292 27.99 -24.52 20.09
C ASN A 292 28.02 -25.24 21.44
N LEU A 293 27.08 -24.94 22.35
CA LEU A 293 26.97 -25.67 23.63
C LEU A 293 26.58 -27.13 23.42
N PHE A 294 25.63 -27.40 22.53
CA PHE A 294 25.20 -28.77 22.22
C PHE A 294 26.33 -29.59 21.59
N ASN A 295 27.03 -29.03 20.60
CA ASN A 295 28.16 -29.70 19.93
C ASN A 295 29.35 -29.95 20.85
N GLN A 296 29.49 -29.16 21.92
CA GLN A 296 30.48 -29.39 22.98
C GLN A 296 30.03 -30.42 24.03
N GLY A 297 28.83 -31.00 23.89
CA GLY A 297 28.25 -31.94 24.85
C GLY A 297 27.88 -31.30 26.18
N LYS A 298 27.75 -29.97 26.24
CA LYS A 298 27.45 -29.22 27.48
C LYS A 298 25.97 -29.18 27.82
N ILE A 299 25.11 -29.42 26.84
CA ILE A 299 23.65 -29.46 26.99
C ILE A 299 23.08 -30.64 26.20
N SER A 300 21.92 -31.12 26.64
CA SER A 300 21.12 -32.13 25.94
C SER A 300 20.36 -31.55 24.73
N ARG A 301 19.80 -32.42 23.90
CA ARG A 301 18.94 -32.02 22.77
C ARG A 301 17.66 -31.31 23.22
N GLU A 302 17.11 -31.69 24.36
CA GLU A 302 15.93 -31.03 24.94
C GLU A 302 16.26 -29.60 25.39
N GLU A 303 17.41 -29.41 26.05
CA GLU A 303 17.89 -28.09 26.45
C GLU A 303 18.24 -27.20 25.25
N LEU A 304 18.79 -27.78 24.18
CA LEU A 304 18.99 -27.08 22.91
C LEU A 304 17.65 -26.52 22.38
N GLY A 305 16.59 -27.35 22.34
CA GLY A 305 15.27 -26.91 21.93
C GLY A 305 14.75 -25.72 22.75
N LYS A 306 14.85 -25.80 24.09
CA LYS A 306 14.43 -24.72 24.98
C LYS A 306 15.22 -23.42 24.76
N LEU A 307 16.51 -23.50 24.47
CA LEU A 307 17.33 -22.32 24.19
C LEU A 307 16.98 -21.69 22.84
N ILE A 308 16.69 -22.50 21.81
CA ILE A 308 16.24 -22.02 20.51
C ILE A 308 14.86 -21.33 20.63
N ASP A 309 13.92 -21.96 21.34
CA ASP A 309 12.59 -21.37 21.59
C ASP A 309 12.72 -20.02 22.31
N LYS A 310 13.55 -19.97 23.37
CA LYS A 310 13.83 -18.72 24.09
C LYS A 310 14.51 -17.67 23.21
N ALA A 311 15.47 -18.06 22.38
CA ALA A 311 16.13 -17.15 21.45
C ALA A 311 15.13 -16.55 20.46
N SER A 312 14.14 -17.35 20.03
CA SER A 312 13.06 -16.91 19.15
C SER A 312 12.14 -15.90 19.84
N GLU A 313 11.67 -16.21 21.05
CA GLU A 313 10.85 -15.30 21.85
C GLU A 313 11.55 -13.96 22.11
N GLU A 314 12.84 -14.00 22.46
CA GLU A 314 13.64 -12.79 22.74
C GLU A 314 14.03 -12.01 21.48
N SER A 315 13.86 -12.59 20.29
CA SER A 315 14.14 -11.94 19.00
C SER A 315 12.87 -11.39 18.33
N LEU A 316 11.69 -11.78 18.79
CA LEU A 316 10.43 -11.27 18.28
C LEU A 316 10.14 -9.87 18.81
N ALA A 317 10.10 -8.87 17.93
CA ALA A 317 9.55 -7.56 18.24
C ALA A 317 8.11 -7.47 17.73
N CYS A 318 7.21 -6.99 18.58
CA CYS A 318 5.80 -6.77 18.25
C CYS A 318 5.47 -5.27 18.28
N GLY A 319 4.26 -4.94 17.82
CA GLY A 319 3.75 -3.58 17.86
C GLY A 319 4.48 -2.63 16.92
N MET A 320 4.55 -1.36 17.32
CA MET A 320 5.29 -0.33 16.61
C MET A 320 6.79 -0.64 16.58
N ASN A 321 7.31 -1.31 17.62
CA ASN A 321 8.70 -1.76 17.64
C ASN A 321 8.97 -2.86 16.60
N GLY A 322 8.01 -3.76 16.37
CA GLY A 322 8.05 -4.75 15.30
C GLY A 322 8.13 -4.09 13.92
N THR A 323 7.25 -3.12 13.66
CA THR A 323 7.25 -2.35 12.41
C THR A 323 8.55 -1.57 12.19
N LYS A 324 9.06 -0.88 13.22
CA LYS A 324 10.36 -0.17 13.16
C LYS A 324 11.52 -1.13 12.90
N LEU A 325 11.52 -2.28 13.58
CA LEU A 325 12.56 -3.29 13.38
C LEU A 325 12.55 -3.81 11.94
N PHE A 326 11.37 -4.09 11.38
CA PHE A 326 11.23 -4.53 9.99
C PHE A 326 11.91 -3.54 9.04
N VAL A 327 11.52 -2.27 9.09
CA VAL A 327 12.07 -1.22 8.21
C VAL A 327 13.58 -1.06 8.39
N ARG A 328 14.07 -1.10 9.63
CA ARG A 328 15.51 -0.96 9.94
C ARG A 328 16.35 -2.11 9.37
N GLN A 329 15.78 -3.30 9.16
CA GLN A 329 16.51 -4.46 8.65
C GLN A 329 16.60 -4.51 7.12
N LEU A 330 15.79 -3.73 6.39
CA LEU A 330 15.78 -3.73 4.92
C LEU A 330 17.18 -3.51 4.28
N PRO A 331 18.03 -2.57 4.74
CA PRO A 331 19.36 -2.39 4.15
C PRO A 331 20.27 -3.61 4.32
N ARG A 332 20.25 -4.24 5.49
CA ARG A 332 21.03 -5.46 5.75
C ARG A 332 20.56 -6.58 4.85
N GLU A 333 19.25 -6.78 4.78
CA GLU A 333 18.65 -7.86 3.99
C GLU A 333 19.02 -7.73 2.51
N TYR A 334 18.93 -6.51 1.96
CA TYR A 334 19.40 -6.21 0.62
C TYR A 334 20.86 -6.63 0.41
N ASP A 335 21.76 -6.26 1.33
CA ASP A 335 23.19 -6.50 1.16
C ASP A 335 23.51 -8.01 1.13
N GLU A 336 22.83 -8.82 1.95
CA GLU A 336 22.97 -10.28 1.95
C GLU A 336 22.42 -10.92 0.67
N ILE A 337 21.26 -10.45 0.18
CA ILE A 337 20.70 -10.98 -1.08
C ILE A 337 21.57 -10.59 -2.26
N VAL A 338 22.09 -9.36 -2.31
CA VAL A 338 23.00 -8.91 -3.39
C VAL A 338 24.28 -9.72 -3.40
N LYS A 339 24.86 -10.00 -2.23
CA LYS A 339 26.02 -10.88 -2.09
C LYS A 339 25.70 -12.28 -2.62
N THR A 340 24.56 -12.84 -2.23
CA THR A 340 24.11 -14.17 -2.68
C THR A 340 23.89 -14.21 -4.20
N TYR A 341 23.23 -13.19 -4.77
CA TYR A 341 22.96 -13.10 -6.20
C TYR A 341 24.23 -12.98 -7.05
N LYS A 342 25.26 -12.31 -6.52
CA LYS A 342 26.56 -12.14 -7.19
C LYS A 342 27.49 -13.35 -7.07
N ASP A 343 27.27 -14.23 -6.11
CA ASP A 343 28.01 -15.49 -5.97
C ASP A 343 27.33 -16.59 -6.82
N PRO A 344 27.95 -17.08 -7.91
CA PRO A 344 27.32 -18.07 -8.78
C PRO A 344 27.00 -19.39 -8.09
N VAL A 345 27.80 -19.79 -7.09
CA VAL A 345 27.61 -21.05 -6.36
C VAL A 345 26.43 -20.89 -5.40
N LEU A 346 26.43 -19.84 -4.57
CA LEU A 346 25.32 -19.58 -3.64
C LEU A 346 24.02 -19.31 -4.37
N LYS A 347 24.05 -18.52 -5.45
CA LYS A 347 22.90 -18.31 -6.33
C LYS A 347 22.34 -19.64 -6.84
N GLY A 348 23.20 -20.50 -7.39
CA GLY A 348 22.81 -21.82 -7.89
C GLY A 348 22.19 -22.70 -6.81
N GLU A 349 22.75 -22.70 -5.60
CA GLU A 349 22.21 -23.44 -4.46
C GLU A 349 20.87 -22.88 -3.97
N CYS A 350 20.72 -21.55 -3.88
CA CYS A 350 19.46 -20.91 -3.48
C CYS A 350 18.33 -21.28 -4.46
N ILE A 351 18.59 -21.23 -5.76
CA ILE A 351 17.60 -21.64 -6.77
C ILE A 351 17.32 -23.15 -6.67
N ARG A 352 18.36 -23.98 -6.67
CA ARG A 352 18.24 -25.44 -6.76
C ARG A 352 17.64 -26.07 -5.50
N ARG A 353 18.10 -25.67 -4.32
CA ARG A 353 17.71 -26.27 -3.03
C ARG A 353 16.72 -25.44 -2.24
N GLY A 354 16.82 -24.11 -2.34
CA GLY A 354 15.87 -23.21 -1.69
C GLY A 354 14.56 -23.18 -2.47
N PHE A 355 14.55 -22.47 -3.59
CA PHE A 355 13.36 -22.21 -4.40
C PHE A 355 12.67 -23.50 -4.84
N TYR A 356 13.36 -24.39 -5.57
CA TYR A 356 12.78 -25.67 -5.97
C TYR A 356 12.57 -26.64 -4.79
N GLY A 357 13.25 -26.45 -3.66
CA GLY A 357 13.02 -27.22 -2.44
C GLY A 357 11.62 -27.00 -1.86
N ILE A 358 11.16 -25.74 -1.82
CA ILE A 358 9.79 -25.40 -1.41
C ILE A 358 8.78 -26.16 -2.28
N PHE A 359 8.95 -26.12 -3.61
CA PHE A 359 8.06 -26.83 -4.52
C PHE A 359 8.12 -28.35 -4.34
N GLY A 360 9.30 -28.91 -4.05
CA GLY A 360 9.46 -30.32 -3.70
C GLY A 360 8.67 -30.71 -2.45
N ASP A 361 8.75 -29.90 -1.40
CA ASP A 361 7.94 -30.06 -0.18
C ASP A 361 6.45 -30.01 -0.50
N ARG A 362 5.99 -28.96 -1.20
CA ARG A 362 4.57 -28.79 -1.57
C ARG A 362 4.03 -29.94 -2.40
N ARG A 363 4.83 -30.44 -3.35
CA ARG A 363 4.49 -31.62 -4.15
C ARG A 363 4.25 -32.85 -3.28
N ASN A 364 5.09 -33.08 -2.28
CA ASN A 364 4.96 -34.21 -1.35
C ASN A 364 3.82 -34.01 -0.32
N SER A 365 3.40 -32.76 -0.13
CA SER A 365 2.33 -32.31 0.75
C SER A 365 0.95 -32.20 0.05
N GLY A 366 0.77 -32.88 -1.10
CA GLY A 366 -0.52 -33.01 -1.77
C GLY A 366 -0.75 -32.09 -2.98
N LEU A 367 0.20 -31.21 -3.32
CA LEU A 367 0.11 -30.29 -4.47
C LEU A 367 0.84 -30.81 -5.72
N LYS A 368 0.76 -32.13 -5.97
CA LYS A 368 1.59 -32.76 -7.00
C LYS A 368 1.31 -32.23 -8.40
N ASN A 369 0.04 -32.19 -8.84
CA ASN A 369 -0.28 -31.82 -10.22
C ASN A 369 -0.03 -30.32 -10.45
N THR A 370 -0.31 -29.51 -9.45
CA THR A 370 -0.02 -28.08 -9.41
C THR A 370 1.47 -27.81 -9.60
N ILE A 371 2.31 -28.44 -8.78
CA ILE A 371 3.77 -28.23 -8.87
C ILE A 371 4.30 -28.79 -10.19
N GLU A 372 3.78 -29.93 -10.65
CA GLU A 372 4.17 -30.51 -11.95
C GLU A 372 3.72 -29.65 -13.15
N GLY A 373 2.64 -28.88 -13.03
CA GLY A 373 2.26 -27.89 -14.03
C GLY A 373 3.15 -26.64 -14.03
N PHE A 374 3.63 -26.21 -12.84
CA PHE A 374 4.41 -24.99 -12.69
C PHE A 374 5.91 -25.16 -12.96
N THR A 375 6.58 -26.01 -12.17
CA THR A 375 8.03 -26.26 -12.26
C THR A 375 8.33 -27.40 -13.22
N GLY A 376 7.37 -28.33 -13.33
CA GLY A 376 7.38 -29.58 -14.09
C GLY A 376 8.62 -30.44 -13.99
N HIS A 377 9.47 -30.19 -12.99
CA HIS A 377 10.78 -30.79 -12.77
C HIS A 377 10.76 -32.34 -12.74
N PHE A 378 9.56 -32.93 -12.79
CA PHE A 378 9.23 -34.34 -12.69
C PHE A 378 8.54 -34.96 -13.94
N THR A 379 8.18 -34.19 -14.99
CA THR A 379 7.32 -34.67 -16.10
C THR A 379 7.77 -34.34 -17.54
N GLY A 380 8.60 -33.31 -17.79
CA GLY A 380 9.24 -33.08 -19.11
C GLY A 380 8.44 -32.32 -20.19
N THR A 381 7.29 -31.70 -19.89
CA THR A 381 6.55 -30.80 -20.82
C THR A 381 6.96 -29.32 -20.62
N GLU A 382 6.70 -28.43 -21.59
CA GLU A 382 6.86 -26.96 -21.46
C GLU A 382 6.07 -26.39 -20.27
N ARG A 383 6.64 -25.41 -19.55
CA ARG A 383 6.19 -25.04 -18.19
C ARG A 383 6.13 -23.55 -17.94
N ILE A 384 5.34 -23.17 -16.96
CA ILE A 384 5.22 -21.77 -16.56
C ILE A 384 6.60 -21.21 -16.15
N ASP A 385 7.35 -21.92 -15.31
CA ASP A 385 8.71 -21.51 -14.90
C ASP A 385 9.66 -21.33 -16.10
N GLU A 386 9.58 -22.21 -17.11
CA GLU A 386 10.40 -22.12 -18.33
C GLU A 386 10.01 -20.92 -19.21
N VAL A 387 8.71 -20.61 -19.29
CA VAL A 387 8.23 -19.41 -19.98
C VAL A 387 8.72 -18.15 -19.26
N LEU A 388 8.67 -18.13 -17.92
CA LEU A 388 9.21 -17.01 -17.15
C LEU A 388 10.73 -16.88 -17.30
N ASP A 389 11.48 -17.99 -17.31
CA ASP A 389 12.93 -18.00 -17.58
C ASP A 389 13.30 -17.53 -19.00
N LYS A 390 12.38 -17.68 -19.95
CA LYS A 390 12.60 -17.27 -21.34
C LYS A 390 12.25 -15.81 -21.58
N TYR A 391 11.12 -15.34 -21.04
CA TYR A 391 10.53 -14.04 -21.39
C TYR A 391 10.64 -12.99 -20.27
N TRP A 392 10.96 -13.40 -19.04
CA TRP A 392 11.15 -12.53 -17.87
C TRP A 392 12.39 -12.93 -17.05
N LYS A 393 13.44 -13.37 -17.76
CA LYS A 393 14.57 -14.11 -17.21
C LYS A 393 15.24 -13.46 -16.00
N LYS A 394 15.59 -12.17 -16.10
CA LYS A 394 16.45 -11.51 -15.10
C LYS A 394 15.67 -11.25 -13.82
N GLU A 395 14.46 -10.73 -13.98
CA GLU A 395 13.52 -10.43 -12.90
C GLU A 395 13.05 -11.72 -12.23
N TRP A 396 12.79 -12.77 -13.01
CA TRP A 396 12.43 -14.07 -12.49
C TRP A 396 13.61 -14.75 -11.76
N GLU A 397 14.83 -14.67 -12.28
CA GLU A 397 16.02 -15.19 -11.60
C GLU A 397 16.22 -14.55 -10.22
N ILE A 398 16.13 -13.22 -10.10
CA ILE A 398 16.26 -12.56 -8.78
C ILE A 398 15.14 -12.97 -7.83
N ILE A 399 13.90 -13.11 -8.32
CA ILE A 399 12.77 -13.62 -7.50
C ILE A 399 13.08 -15.03 -6.96
N LYS A 400 13.60 -15.93 -7.81
CA LYS A 400 14.00 -17.29 -7.39
C LYS A 400 15.11 -17.27 -6.36
N VAL A 401 16.08 -16.36 -6.50
CA VAL A 401 17.17 -16.20 -5.53
C VAL A 401 16.67 -15.71 -4.19
N VAL A 402 15.76 -14.73 -4.15
CA VAL A 402 15.20 -14.17 -2.91
C VAL A 402 14.47 -15.24 -2.11
N ASP A 403 13.51 -15.91 -2.73
CA ASP A 403 12.72 -16.93 -2.03
C ASP A 403 13.59 -18.15 -1.68
N GLY A 404 14.56 -18.48 -2.53
CA GLY A 404 15.51 -19.54 -2.29
C GLY A 404 16.50 -19.25 -1.16
N TYR A 405 16.96 -18.00 -1.05
CA TYR A 405 17.84 -17.52 0.02
C TYR A 405 17.14 -17.67 1.37
N GLU A 406 15.90 -17.18 1.47
CA GLU A 406 15.10 -17.27 2.69
C GLU A 406 14.84 -18.71 3.12
N TRP A 407 14.58 -19.60 2.17
CA TRP A 407 14.35 -21.01 2.49
C TRP A 407 15.63 -21.77 2.84
N LEU A 408 16.71 -21.54 2.09
CA LEU A 408 17.94 -22.31 2.23
C LEU A 408 18.74 -21.87 3.45
N ILE A 409 18.80 -20.57 3.70
CA ILE A 409 19.61 -19.98 4.77
C ILE A 409 18.78 -19.88 6.04
N TRP A 410 17.60 -19.26 5.96
CA TRP A 410 16.78 -19.00 7.15
C TRP A 410 15.76 -20.10 7.46
N GLY A 411 15.38 -20.95 6.51
CA GLY A 411 14.41 -22.04 6.74
C GLY A 411 14.77 -22.98 7.90
N PRO A 412 16.01 -23.47 8.00
CA PRO A 412 16.44 -24.30 9.13
C PRO A 412 16.42 -23.56 10.48
N GLU A 413 16.59 -22.25 10.44
CA GLU A 413 16.83 -21.38 11.57
C GLU A 413 15.49 -20.86 12.12
N LEU A 414 14.66 -20.21 11.31
CA LEU A 414 13.35 -19.66 11.72
C LEU A 414 12.20 -20.68 11.68
N GLY A 415 12.43 -21.83 11.06
CA GLY A 415 11.39 -22.78 10.66
C GLY A 415 10.47 -22.21 9.58
N ASP A 416 9.73 -23.09 8.90
CA ASP A 416 8.88 -22.73 7.76
C ASP A 416 7.93 -21.56 8.05
N ALA A 417 7.31 -21.58 9.23
CA ALA A 417 6.36 -20.54 9.64
C ALA A 417 7.04 -19.17 9.84
N GLY A 418 8.25 -19.15 10.42
CA GLY A 418 9.00 -17.91 10.65
C GLY A 418 9.55 -17.33 9.35
N THR A 419 10.12 -18.18 8.49
CA THR A 419 10.60 -17.78 7.16
C THR A 419 9.48 -17.22 6.29
N MET A 420 8.31 -17.87 6.28
CA MET A 420 7.16 -17.37 5.53
C MET A 420 6.62 -16.07 6.14
N ALA A 421 6.45 -15.99 7.47
CA ALA A 421 5.83 -14.83 8.10
C ALA A 421 6.73 -13.59 8.16
N TYR A 422 8.05 -13.75 8.22
CA TYR A 422 8.97 -12.63 8.51
C TYR A 422 10.13 -12.52 7.53
N GLY A 423 10.70 -13.66 7.10
CA GLY A 423 11.85 -13.70 6.19
C GLY A 423 11.52 -13.25 4.77
N ILE A 424 10.68 -14.01 4.06
CA ILE A 424 10.26 -13.71 2.68
C ILE A 424 9.69 -12.29 2.52
N PRO A 425 8.82 -11.78 3.43
CA PRO A 425 8.37 -10.39 3.37
C PRO A 425 9.51 -9.37 3.46
N LEU A 426 10.50 -9.58 4.32
CA LEU A 426 11.65 -8.69 4.48
C LEU A 426 12.54 -8.74 3.23
N ALA A 427 12.86 -9.94 2.77
CA ALA A 427 13.72 -10.18 1.62
C ALA A 427 13.18 -9.56 0.33
N ARG A 428 11.90 -9.80 0.03
CA ARG A 428 11.25 -9.22 -1.15
C ARG A 428 11.12 -7.71 -1.06
N LYS A 429 10.73 -7.18 0.11
CA LYS A 429 10.58 -5.73 0.30
C LYS A 429 11.93 -5.01 0.20
N SER A 430 13.02 -5.67 0.61
CA SER A 430 14.37 -5.11 0.45
C SER A 430 14.76 -4.88 -1.03
N LEU A 431 14.12 -5.58 -1.97
CA LEU A 431 14.35 -5.41 -3.41
C LEU A 431 13.18 -4.74 -4.14
N GLY A 432 12.20 -4.24 -3.41
CA GLY A 432 11.05 -3.56 -4.01
C GLY A 432 10.07 -4.50 -4.71
N ILE A 433 10.06 -5.78 -4.34
CA ILE A 433 9.22 -6.82 -4.94
C ILE A 433 7.92 -6.94 -4.13
N PRO A 434 6.73 -6.72 -4.73
CA PRO A 434 5.45 -6.93 -4.06
C PRO A 434 5.27 -8.38 -3.60
N LEU A 435 4.68 -8.57 -2.41
CA LEU A 435 4.37 -9.87 -1.86
C LEU A 435 2.88 -9.95 -1.48
N GLY A 436 2.11 -10.70 -2.28
CA GLY A 436 0.77 -11.13 -1.91
C GLY A 436 0.79 -12.49 -1.21
N TRP A 437 -0.29 -12.86 -0.55
CA TRP A 437 -0.49 -14.19 0.02
C TRP A 437 -1.64 -14.90 -0.67
N ILE A 438 -1.43 -16.17 -1.03
CA ILE A 438 -2.44 -17.05 -1.62
C ILE A 438 -2.75 -18.16 -0.63
N GLY A 439 -4.03 -18.29 -0.27
CA GLY A 439 -4.62 -19.28 0.62
C GLY A 439 -5.42 -20.33 -0.15
N GLY A 440 -5.59 -21.52 0.44
CA GLY A 440 -6.32 -22.64 -0.16
C GLY A 440 -7.17 -23.38 0.88
N GLU A 441 -8.36 -23.85 0.51
CA GLU A 441 -9.26 -24.63 1.38
C GLU A 441 -9.81 -25.88 0.66
N PRO A 442 -9.73 -27.09 1.25
CA PRO A 442 -8.94 -27.41 2.44
C PRO A 442 -7.45 -27.17 2.17
N LEU A 443 -6.70 -26.78 3.22
CA LEU A 443 -5.25 -26.71 3.12
C LEU A 443 -4.70 -28.14 2.92
N PRO A 444 -3.89 -28.38 1.88
CA PRO A 444 -3.11 -29.61 1.79
C PRO A 444 -2.30 -29.82 3.07
N VAL A 445 -2.16 -31.09 3.49
CA VAL A 445 -1.45 -31.42 4.74
C VAL A 445 -0.01 -30.91 4.66
N GLY A 446 0.39 -30.03 5.57
CA GLY A 446 1.73 -29.43 5.58
C GLY A 446 1.87 -28.14 4.75
N ALA A 447 0.82 -27.72 4.03
CA ALA A 447 0.83 -26.47 3.27
C ALA A 447 0.14 -25.33 4.03
N GLY A 448 0.85 -24.21 4.21
CA GLY A 448 0.28 -22.93 4.64
C GLY A 448 0.02 -22.01 3.45
N ALA A 449 -0.45 -20.78 3.70
CA ALA A 449 -0.52 -19.75 2.66
C ALA A 449 0.85 -19.57 1.98
N ILE A 450 0.85 -19.36 0.67
CA ILE A 450 2.08 -19.30 -0.13
C ILE A 450 2.26 -17.91 -0.75
N PRO A 451 3.49 -17.39 -0.83
CA PRO A 451 3.79 -16.14 -1.51
C PRO A 451 3.30 -16.08 -2.95
N GLY A 452 2.52 -15.04 -3.31
CA GLY A 452 2.17 -14.71 -4.70
C GLY A 452 3.15 -13.71 -5.30
N TYR A 453 3.34 -13.77 -6.62
CA TYR A 453 4.20 -12.90 -7.44
C TYR A 453 3.34 -12.01 -8.33
N MET A 454 3.63 -10.71 -8.33
CA MET A 454 3.08 -9.83 -9.35
C MET A 454 3.85 -10.05 -10.66
N VAL A 455 3.17 -10.58 -11.68
CA VAL A 455 3.76 -10.77 -13.03
C VAL A 455 3.25 -9.65 -13.94
N PRO A 456 4.13 -8.97 -14.71
CA PRO A 456 3.72 -7.97 -15.70
C PRO A 456 2.71 -8.52 -16.73
N ASP A 457 1.76 -7.69 -17.16
CA ASP A 457 0.66 -8.07 -18.07
C ASP A 457 1.18 -8.66 -19.39
N ASN A 458 2.28 -8.11 -19.93
CA ASN A 458 2.89 -8.61 -21.17
C ASN A 458 3.50 -10.01 -21.00
N VAL A 459 4.14 -10.28 -19.86
CA VAL A 459 4.69 -11.61 -19.54
C VAL A 459 3.53 -12.58 -19.31
N LEU A 460 2.51 -12.13 -18.57
CA LEU A 460 1.34 -12.93 -18.29
C LEU A 460 0.57 -13.31 -19.57
N GLN A 461 0.42 -12.39 -20.51
CA GLN A 461 -0.19 -12.68 -21.81
C GLN A 461 0.57 -13.80 -22.55
N ILE A 462 1.90 -13.81 -22.49
CA ILE A 462 2.73 -14.87 -23.08
C ILE A 462 2.48 -16.20 -22.35
N VAL A 463 2.39 -16.19 -21.02
CA VAL A 463 2.03 -17.38 -20.23
C VAL A 463 0.64 -17.88 -20.65
N HIS A 464 -0.36 -17.01 -20.77
CA HIS A 464 -1.69 -17.38 -21.26
C HIS A 464 -1.66 -17.98 -22.67
N GLN A 465 -0.86 -17.44 -23.58
CA GLN A 465 -0.74 -17.97 -24.94
C GLN A 465 -0.06 -19.35 -24.96
N ALA A 466 0.99 -19.54 -24.15
CA ALA A 466 1.70 -20.81 -24.04
C ALA A 466 0.84 -21.91 -23.39
N PHE A 467 -0.13 -21.51 -22.57
CA PHE A 467 -0.98 -22.41 -21.79
C PHE A 467 -2.47 -22.20 -22.06
N ALA A 468 -2.88 -21.85 -23.29
CA ALA A 468 -4.26 -21.44 -23.61
C ALA A 468 -5.34 -22.50 -23.29
N ASP A 469 -4.98 -23.78 -23.40
CA ASP A 469 -5.84 -24.94 -23.05
C ASP A 469 -5.61 -25.45 -21.63
N LYS A 470 -4.68 -24.80 -20.93
CA LYS A 470 -4.22 -25.12 -19.60
C LYS A 470 -4.49 -23.95 -18.69
N ASN A 471 -4.15 -24.21 -17.45
CA ASN A 471 -4.87 -23.70 -16.35
C ASN A 471 -3.71 -23.07 -15.50
N ILE A 472 -3.74 -21.75 -15.20
CA ILE A 472 -2.58 -20.90 -14.85
C ILE A 472 -2.60 -20.38 -13.40
N VAL A 473 -3.68 -20.52 -12.62
CA VAL A 473 -3.68 -20.18 -11.17
C VAL A 473 -3.99 -21.37 -10.29
N SER A 474 -3.09 -21.64 -9.35
CA SER A 474 -3.27 -22.58 -8.25
C SER A 474 -2.82 -21.94 -6.93
N PHE A 475 -3.23 -22.54 -5.82
CA PHE A 475 -2.64 -22.31 -4.50
C PHE A 475 -1.11 -22.53 -4.45
N GLY A 476 -0.48 -23.14 -5.48
CA GLY A 476 0.92 -23.56 -5.46
C GLY A 476 1.83 -23.07 -6.59
N ASN A 477 1.35 -22.24 -7.53
CA ASN A 477 2.13 -21.76 -8.68
C ASN A 477 2.45 -20.27 -8.64
N LEU A 478 2.01 -19.61 -7.58
CA LEU A 478 2.51 -18.32 -7.10
C LEU A 478 2.32 -17.15 -8.08
N ILE A 479 1.58 -17.29 -9.17
CA ILE A 479 1.33 -16.19 -10.10
C ILE A 479 0.19 -15.29 -9.60
N ASN A 480 0.32 -14.00 -9.89
CA ASN A 480 -0.54 -12.90 -9.49
C ASN A 480 -2.03 -13.31 -9.36
N PRO A 481 -2.60 -13.18 -8.15
CA PRO A 481 -3.97 -13.60 -7.88
C PRO A 481 -5.04 -12.83 -8.67
N TYR A 482 -4.77 -11.60 -9.12
CA TYR A 482 -5.81 -10.71 -9.70
C TYR A 482 -5.76 -10.56 -11.23
N SER A 483 -4.75 -11.11 -11.90
CA SER A 483 -4.59 -11.00 -13.35
C SER A 483 -4.90 -12.28 -14.12
N CYS A 484 -5.19 -13.38 -13.42
CA CYS A 484 -5.23 -14.72 -14.02
C CYS A 484 -6.53 -15.45 -13.66
N ILE A 485 -7.63 -15.21 -14.40
CA ILE A 485 -8.95 -15.84 -14.12
C ILE A 485 -9.10 -17.16 -14.89
N GLN A 486 -8.04 -17.98 -14.94
CA GLN A 486 -8.08 -19.32 -15.53
C GLN A 486 -7.35 -20.26 -14.56
N GLU A 487 -8.10 -21.25 -14.05
CA GLU A 487 -7.79 -22.09 -12.87
C GLU A 487 -6.59 -23.01 -13.08
N THR A 488 -6.25 -24.00 -12.25
CA THR A 488 -5.24 -25.07 -12.50
C THR A 488 -5.85 -26.44 -12.23
N GLU A 489 -5.14 -27.55 -12.47
CA GLU A 489 -5.56 -28.85 -11.91
C GLU A 489 -5.60 -28.80 -10.38
N ARG A 490 -6.70 -29.31 -9.81
CA ARG A 490 -7.23 -28.82 -8.53
C ARG A 490 -6.68 -29.50 -7.27
N ASP A 491 -5.77 -30.48 -7.34
CA ASP A 491 -5.07 -31.13 -6.20
C ASP A 491 -5.88 -31.29 -4.88
N GLY A 492 -7.19 -31.54 -4.97
CA GLY A 492 -8.08 -31.64 -3.80
C GLY A 492 -8.43 -30.31 -3.10
N THR A 493 -7.85 -29.18 -3.48
CA THR A 493 -8.27 -27.84 -3.02
C THR A 493 -9.66 -27.54 -3.60
N SER A 494 -10.55 -26.92 -2.82
CA SER A 494 -11.92 -26.53 -3.21
C SER A 494 -12.15 -25.02 -3.32
N LYS A 495 -11.26 -24.21 -2.73
CA LYS A 495 -11.24 -22.74 -2.87
C LYS A 495 -9.81 -22.23 -2.86
N VAL A 496 -9.55 -21.17 -3.61
CA VAL A 496 -8.30 -20.39 -3.52
C VAL A 496 -8.67 -18.94 -3.26
N PHE A 497 -7.96 -18.30 -2.35
CA PHE A 497 -8.23 -16.92 -1.96
C PHE A 497 -6.95 -16.14 -1.75
N SER A 498 -7.06 -14.81 -1.75
CA SER A 498 -5.99 -13.90 -1.35
C SER A 498 -6.48 -12.96 -0.26
N GLY A 499 -5.59 -12.64 0.67
CA GLY A 499 -5.82 -11.61 1.69
C GLY A 499 -5.40 -10.25 1.16
N LEU A 500 -6.23 -9.23 1.37
CA LEU A 500 -5.87 -7.84 1.09
C LEU A 500 -6.59 -6.91 2.07
N ARG A 501 -5.83 -6.19 2.89
CA ARG A 501 -6.38 -5.27 3.92
C ARG A 501 -7.45 -5.92 4.83
N GLY A 502 -7.18 -7.14 5.28
CA GLY A 502 -8.12 -7.92 6.10
C GLY A 502 -9.36 -8.44 5.36
N LEU A 503 -9.47 -8.18 4.05
CA LEU A 503 -10.51 -8.74 3.19
C LEU A 503 -10.01 -10.03 2.53
N THR A 504 -10.92 -10.98 2.35
CA THR A 504 -10.67 -12.20 1.60
C THR A 504 -11.24 -12.07 0.20
N VAL A 505 -10.39 -12.14 -0.82
CA VAL A 505 -10.82 -12.24 -2.21
C VAL A 505 -10.74 -13.69 -2.66
N TYR A 506 -11.87 -14.29 -3.00
CA TYR A 506 -11.88 -15.63 -3.58
C TYR A 506 -11.51 -15.56 -5.05
N LEU A 507 -10.36 -16.13 -5.37
CA LEU A 507 -9.89 -16.25 -6.75
C LEU A 507 -10.58 -17.42 -7.42
N TRP A 508 -11.03 -18.38 -6.61
CA TRP A 508 -11.67 -19.60 -7.07
C TRP A 508 -12.49 -20.30 -5.98
N LYS A 509 -13.60 -20.95 -6.37
CA LYS A 509 -14.48 -21.81 -5.56
C LYS A 509 -15.08 -22.92 -6.43
N LYS A 510 -15.27 -24.11 -5.85
CA LYS A 510 -15.91 -25.27 -6.49
C LYS A 510 -17.43 -25.28 -6.37
#